data_AF-A0A1E4ICQ6-F1
#
_entry.id   AF-A0A1E4ICQ6-F1
#
_cell.length_a   1.000
_cell.length_b   1.000
_cell.length_c   1.000
_cell.angle_alpha   90.00
_cell.angle_beta   90.00
_cell.angle_gamma   90.00
#
_symmetry.space_group_name_H-M   'P 1'
#
loop_
_entity.id
_entity.type
_entity.pdbx_description
1 polymer ?
#
loop_
_entity_poly.entity_id
_entity_poly.type
_entity_poly.pdbx_seq_one_letter_code
_entity_poly.pdbx_strand_id
1 'polypeptide(L)'
;MTSREESRALTNLQELLASDLSKATPESLTQGIQDAELAFGQAQAWSGRLVAALKTHHGLSWSDLVKVTGLKQTTLHRRAQPYL
;
A
#
# COMPACT_ATOMS: atom_id res chain seq x y z
N MET A 1 18.41 -8.20 -14.94
CA MET A 1 18.40 -6.77 -14.55
C MET A 1 17.37 -6.45 -13.44
N THR A 2 16.60 -7.42 -12.94
CA THR A 2 15.48 -7.23 -12.00
C THR A 2 15.87 -6.95 -10.54
N SER A 3 16.96 -7.54 -10.05
CA SER A 3 17.25 -7.58 -8.60
C SER A 3 17.55 -6.21 -7.95
N ARG A 4 18.08 -5.22 -8.68
CA ARG A 4 18.39 -3.89 -8.12
C ARG A 4 17.16 -2.99 -7.98
N GLU A 5 16.21 -3.09 -8.90
CA GLU A 5 14.99 -2.28 -8.89
C GLU A 5 14.02 -2.77 -7.81
N GLU A 6 13.88 -4.10 -7.67
CA GLU A 6 13.12 -4.74 -6.60
C GLU A 6 13.67 -4.37 -5.21
N SER A 7 15.00 -4.38 -5.06
CA SER A 7 15.64 -3.98 -3.81
C SER A 7 15.34 -2.51 -3.46
N ARG A 8 15.35 -1.61 -4.45
CA ARG A 8 15.06 -0.19 -4.23
C ARG A 8 13.58 0.05 -3.91
N ALA A 9 12.67 -0.64 -4.57
CA ALA A 9 11.23 -0.58 -4.27
C ALA A 9 10.95 -1.02 -2.83
N LEU A 10 11.58 -2.11 -2.38
CA LEU A 10 11.47 -2.59 -1.01
C LEU A 10 12.04 -1.60 0.01
N THR A 11 13.18 -0.96 -0.26
CA THR A 11 13.73 0.09 0.61
C THR A 11 12.78 1.29 0.71
N ASN A 12 12.29 1.80 -0.43
CA ASN A 12 11.34 2.92 -0.44
C ASN A 12 10.05 2.59 0.32
N LEU A 13 9.54 1.36 0.18
CA LEU A 13 8.37 0.89 0.90
C LEU A 13 8.62 0.83 2.42
N GLN A 14 9.78 0.35 2.85
CA GLN A 14 10.13 0.31 4.27
C GLN A 14 10.24 1.72 4.86
N GLU A 15 10.86 2.66 4.14
CA GLU A 15 10.93 4.06 4.54
C GLU A 15 9.54 4.68 4.64
N LEU A 16 8.67 4.43 3.65
CA LEU A 16 7.29 4.90 3.66
C LEU A 16 6.52 4.36 4.87
N LEU A 17 6.61 3.05 5.15
CA LEU A 17 5.95 2.40 6.28
C LEU A 17 6.51 2.81 7.64
N ALA A 18 7.76 3.26 7.71
CA ALA A 18 8.37 3.83 8.90
C ALA A 18 8.01 5.31 9.11
N SER A 19 7.50 5.97 8.06
CA SER A 19 7.08 7.36 8.09
C SER A 19 5.64 7.55 8.57
N ASP A 20 5.26 8.80 8.82
CA ASP A 20 3.89 9.18 9.14
C ASP A 20 3.01 9.14 7.88
N LEU A 21 2.26 8.05 7.72
CA LEU A 21 1.41 7.80 6.54
C LEU A 21 0.30 8.85 6.35
N SER A 22 -0.05 9.63 7.38
CA SER A 22 -1.02 10.73 7.24
C SER A 22 -0.49 11.90 6.42
N LYS A 23 0.84 12.00 6.28
CA LYS A 23 1.56 13.03 5.51
C LYS A 23 2.02 12.55 4.15
N ALA A 24 1.93 11.25 3.88
CA ALA A 24 2.26 10.68 2.58
C ALA A 24 1.23 11.14 1.53
N THR A 25 1.62 11.20 0.25
CA THR A 25 0.65 11.51 -0.80
C THR A 25 -0.10 10.25 -1.23
N PRO A 26 -1.33 10.39 -1.76
CA PRO A 26 -2.07 9.24 -2.31
C PRO A 26 -1.29 8.47 -3.37
N GLU A 27 -0.47 9.14 -4.18
CA GLU A 27 0.39 8.53 -5.18
C GLU A 27 1.49 7.68 -4.53
N SER A 28 2.19 8.20 -3.52
CA SER A 28 3.22 7.44 -2.80
C SER A 28 2.66 6.20 -2.10
N LEU A 29 1.47 6.31 -1.50
CA LEU A 29 0.79 5.19 -0.87
C LEU A 29 0.35 4.14 -1.90
N THR A 30 -0.16 4.58 -3.06
CA THR A 30 -0.54 3.67 -4.15
C THR A 30 0.67 2.94 -4.72
N GLN A 31 1.79 3.65 -4.94
CA GLN A 31 3.05 3.05 -5.36
C GLN A 31 3.55 2.04 -4.33
N GLY A 32 3.52 2.40 -3.03
CA GLY A 32 3.89 1.50 -1.96
C GLY A 32 3.04 0.22 -1.90
N ILE A 33 1.75 0.29 -2.28
CA ILE A 33 0.91 -0.91 -2.38
C ILE A 33 1.41 -1.83 -3.51
N GLN A 34 1.78 -1.27 -4.65
CA GLN A 34 2.35 -2.05 -5.77
C GLN A 34 3.70 -2.66 -5.39
N ASP A 35 4.56 -1.88 -4.73
CA ASP A 35 5.86 -2.33 -4.23
C ASP A 35 5.68 -3.44 -3.17
N ALA A 36 4.62 -3.36 -2.36
CA ALA A 36 4.30 -4.40 -1.38
C ALA A 36 3.91 -5.72 -2.04
N GLU A 37 3.26 -5.71 -3.20
CA GLU A 37 2.96 -6.95 -3.94
C GLU A 37 4.23 -7.64 -4.47
N LEU A 38 5.33 -6.90 -4.64
CA LEU A 38 6.65 -7.47 -4.97
C LEU A 38 7.33 -8.10 -3.75
N ALA A 39 6.87 -7.80 -2.53
CA ALA A 39 7.45 -8.29 -1.29
C ALA A 39 6.87 -9.66 -0.88
N PHE A 40 7.65 -10.72 -1.06
CA PHE A 40 7.26 -12.05 -0.61
C PHE A 40 7.04 -12.11 0.92
N GLY A 41 5.90 -12.64 1.34
CA GLY A 41 5.58 -12.94 2.75
C GLY A 41 4.94 -11.81 3.56
N GLN A 42 5.21 -10.54 3.28
CA GLN A 42 4.63 -9.39 4.03
C GLN A 42 3.70 -8.48 3.21
N ALA A 43 3.53 -8.77 1.91
CA ALA A 43 2.65 -8.02 1.01
C ALA A 43 1.29 -7.67 1.61
N GLN A 44 0.65 -8.62 2.31
CA GLN A 44 -0.70 -8.43 2.85
C GLN A 44 -0.74 -7.40 3.99
N ALA A 45 0.22 -7.45 4.91
CA ALA A 45 0.27 -6.54 6.05
C ALA A 45 0.65 -5.12 5.61
N TRP A 46 1.64 -5.01 4.72
CA TRP A 46 2.10 -3.72 4.20
C TRP A 46 1.04 -3.05 3.33
N SER A 47 0.46 -3.78 2.37
CA SER A 47 -0.66 -3.24 1.57
C SER A 47 -1.86 -2.89 2.44
N GLY A 48 -2.18 -3.67 3.48
CA GLY A 48 -3.25 -3.37 4.42
C GLY A 48 -3.11 -2.02 5.11
N ARG A 49 -1.91 -1.71 5.63
CA ARG A 49 -1.62 -0.42 6.29
C ARG A 49 -1.74 0.76 5.33
N LEU A 50 -1.21 0.62 4.12
CA LEU A 50 -1.24 1.68 3.10
C LEU A 50 -2.67 1.94 2.58
N VAL A 51 -3.45 0.87 2.37
CA VAL A 51 -4.87 0.96 1.98
C VAL A 51 -5.69 1.64 3.07
N ALA A 52 -5.44 1.31 4.34
CA ALA A 52 -6.09 1.97 5.47
C ALA A 52 -5.74 3.46 5.55
N ALA A 53 -4.48 3.83 5.31
CA ALA A 53 -4.06 5.23 5.26
C ALA A 53 -4.75 6.02 4.14
N LEU A 54 -4.80 5.47 2.92
CA LEU A 54 -5.55 6.08 1.81
C LEU A 54 -7.03 6.29 2.15
N LYS A 55 -7.64 5.34 2.86
CA LYS A 55 -9.03 5.43 3.25
C LYS A 55 -9.28 6.44 4.36
N THR A 56 -8.47 6.43 5.42
CA THR A 56 -8.70 7.19 6.65
C THR A 56 -8.17 8.62 6.56
N HIS A 57 -7.00 8.83 5.96
CA HIS A 57 -6.34 10.14 5.90
C HIS A 57 -6.64 10.89 4.61
N HIS A 58 -6.85 10.18 3.50
CA HIS A 58 -7.10 10.79 2.19
C HIS A 58 -8.55 10.63 1.72
N GLY A 59 -9.40 9.94 2.48
CA GLY A 59 -10.83 9.82 2.21
C GLY A 59 -11.18 9.03 0.94
N LEU A 60 -10.27 8.20 0.41
CA LEU A 60 -10.56 7.43 -0.79
C LEU A 60 -11.69 6.44 -0.56
N SER A 61 -12.60 6.35 -1.54
CA SER A 61 -13.64 5.35 -1.56
C SER A 61 -13.06 3.96 -1.86
N TRP A 62 -13.77 2.91 -1.45
CA TRP A 62 -13.36 1.55 -1.79
C TRP A 62 -13.31 1.31 -3.30
N SER A 63 -14.21 1.95 -4.05
CA SER A 63 -14.24 1.87 -5.51
C SER A 63 -13.01 2.52 -6.14
N ASP A 64 -12.50 3.62 -5.58
CA ASP A 64 -11.29 4.27 -6.10
C ASP A 64 -10.04 3.47 -5.74
N LEU A 65 -9.99 2.89 -4.55
CA LEU A 65 -8.92 1.97 -4.15
C LEU A 65 -8.83 0.76 -5.09
N VAL A 66 -9.96 0.20 -5.52
CA VAL A 66 -9.98 -0.88 -6.53
C VAL A 66 -9.38 -0.41 -7.86
N LYS A 67 -9.72 0.80 -8.32
CA LYS A 67 -9.21 1.34 -9.59
C LYS A 67 -7.70 1.57 -9.55
N VAL A 68 -7.18 2.14 -8.45
CA VAL A 68 -5.76 2.53 -8.38
C VAL A 68 -4.84 1.36 -8.02
N THR A 69 -5.33 0.37 -7.27
CA THR A 69 -4.53 -0.81 -6.87
C THR A 69 -4.73 -2.02 -7.79
N GLY A 70 -5.84 -2.08 -8.53
CA GLY A 70 -6.24 -3.26 -9.31
C GLY A 70 -6.69 -4.46 -8.46
N LEU A 71 -6.68 -4.34 -7.13
CA LEU A 71 -7.07 -5.41 -6.22
C LEU A 71 -8.59 -5.46 -6.05
N LYS A 72 -9.13 -6.67 -5.84
CA LYS A 72 -10.55 -6.85 -5.51
C LYS A 72 -10.91 -6.14 -4.20
N GLN A 73 -12.09 -5.51 -4.16
CA GLN A 73 -12.58 -4.80 -2.98
C GLN A 73 -12.58 -5.68 -1.71
N THR A 74 -12.98 -6.96 -1.84
CA THR A 74 -12.98 -7.91 -0.72
C THR A 74 -11.58 -8.15 -0.16
N THR A 75 -10.56 -8.20 -1.03
CA THR A 75 -9.16 -8.31 -0.63
C THR A 75 -8.70 -7.05 0.08
N LEU A 76 -9.02 -5.87 -0.46
CA LEU A 76 -8.68 -4.58 0.13
C LEU A 76 -9.29 -4.42 1.53
N HIS A 77 -10.58 -4.72 1.68
CA HIS A 77 -11.25 -4.73 2.98
C HIS A 77 -10.57 -5.66 3.97
N ARG A 78 -10.40 -6.94 3.60
CA ARG A 78 -9.81 -7.94 4.50
C ARG A 78 -8.42 -7.54 4.99
N ARG A 79 -7.60 -6.95 4.12
CA ARG A 79 -6.23 -6.54 4.46
C ARG A 79 -6.19 -5.24 5.27
N ALA A 80 -7.07 -4.29 4.98
CA ALA A 80 -7.12 -3.00 5.68
C ALA A 80 -7.83 -3.07 7.04
N GLN A 81 -8.75 -4.03 7.23
CA GLN A 81 -9.58 -4.16 8.43
C GLN A 81 -8.83 -4.08 9.78
N PRO A 82 -7.61 -4.63 9.95
CA PRO A 82 -6.85 -4.50 11.20
C PRO A 82 -6.35 -3.08 11.50
N TYR A 83 -6.45 -2.16 10.54
CA TYR A 83 -5.83 -0.83 10.56
C TYR A 83 -6.82 0.32 10.29
N LEU A 84 -8.12 0.01 10.11
CA LEU A 84 -9.21 0.99 9.99
C LEU A 84 -9.74 1.35 11.38
#